data_AF-A0AAW3YM13-F1
#
_entry.id   AF-A0AAW3YM13-F1
#
_cell.length_a   1.000
_cell.length_b   1.000
_cell.length_c   1.000
_cell.angle_alpha   90.00
_cell.angle_beta   90.00
_cell.angle_gamma   90.00
#
_symmetry.space_group_name_H-M   'P 1'
#
loop_
_entity.id
_entity.type
_entity.pdbx_description
1 polymer ?
#
loop_
_entity_poly.entity_id
_entity_poly.type
_entity_poly.pdbx_seq_one_letter_code
_entity_poly.pdbx_strand_id
1 'polypeptide(L)'
;MKKIIYFFVVLFLMFSTSVIACGDNENAIIQGPFKINDFHKGDICFQSTIDKRGIDFFLSFDSDGIQINKKIDEYHYSDGPVKLMSVFFHPVRGKTHTFIILRWEVNYDDEPLYQYYYEIYAYEKDKDSLVKSKITEDPMFSGYQIIESGVKRRYALDNAQKVKSYIDKNYK
;
A
#
# COMPACT_ATOMS: atom_id res chain seq x y z
N MET A 1 -36.86 -17.61 -36.92
CA MET A 1 -36.59 -16.36 -36.15
C MET A 1 -36.54 -16.57 -34.64
N LYS A 2 -37.55 -17.18 -33.97
CA LYS A 2 -37.53 -17.41 -32.50
C LYS A 2 -36.28 -18.17 -31.98
N LYS A 3 -35.76 -19.18 -32.70
CA LYS A 3 -34.57 -19.94 -32.28
C LYS A 3 -33.25 -19.15 -32.33
N ILE A 4 -33.14 -18.15 -33.21
CA ILE A 4 -31.96 -17.27 -33.31
C ILE A 4 -31.95 -16.27 -32.14
N ILE A 5 -33.13 -15.81 -31.73
CA ILE A 5 -33.28 -14.92 -30.57
C ILE A 5 -32.86 -15.62 -29.28
N TYR A 6 -33.22 -16.90 -29.08
CA TYR A 6 -32.76 -17.67 -27.91
C TYR A 6 -31.23 -17.88 -27.87
N PHE A 7 -30.59 -18.04 -29.03
CA PHE A 7 -29.13 -18.19 -29.11
C PHE A 7 -28.40 -16.91 -28.66
N PHE A 8 -28.92 -15.74 -29.04
CA PHE A 8 -28.36 -14.45 -28.60
C PHE A 8 -28.61 -14.16 -27.11
N VAL A 9 -29.73 -14.60 -26.54
CA VAL A 9 -30.02 -14.45 -25.10
C VAL A 9 -29.11 -15.32 -24.23
N VAL A 10 -28.76 -16.53 -24.68
CA VAL A 10 -27.82 -17.42 -23.97
C VAL A 10 -26.37 -16.91 -24.05
N LEU A 11 -25.99 -16.29 -25.17
CA LEU A 11 -24.64 -15.74 -25.35
C LEU A 11 -24.36 -14.52 -24.45
N PHE A 12 -25.39 -13.76 -24.10
CA PHE A 12 -25.26 -12.58 -23.23
C PHE A 12 -25.11 -12.93 -21.74
N LEU A 13 -25.60 -14.10 -21.29
CA LEU A 13 -25.46 -14.57 -19.90
C LEU A 13 -24.07 -15.15 -19.59
N MET A 14 -23.18 -15.30 -20.58
CA MET A 14 -21.82 -15.81 -20.40
C MET A 14 -20.79 -14.71 -20.07
N PHE A 15 -21.20 -13.44 -20.04
CA PHE A 15 -20.37 -12.33 -19.56
C PHE A 15 -20.59 -12.09 -18.06
N SER A 16 -20.32 -13.10 -17.22
CA SER A 16 -20.10 -12.84 -15.80
C SER A 16 -18.70 -12.24 -15.65
N THR A 17 -18.58 -10.92 -15.76
CA THR A 17 -17.33 -10.20 -15.49
C THR A 17 -17.00 -10.27 -14.00
N SER A 18 -16.11 -11.20 -13.69
CA SER A 18 -14.92 -11.06 -12.86
C SER A 18 -15.07 -10.45 -11.45
N VAL A 19 -14.75 -11.29 -10.46
CA VAL A 19 -14.61 -11.01 -9.02
C VAL A 19 -13.68 -9.80 -8.78
N ILE A 20 -14.13 -8.80 -8.01
CA ILE A 20 -13.24 -7.79 -7.43
C ILE A 20 -12.95 -8.26 -6.00
N ALA A 21 -11.69 -8.48 -5.64
CA ALA A 21 -11.33 -8.98 -4.31
C ALA A 21 -10.06 -8.30 -3.80
N CYS A 22 -10.08 -7.92 -2.51
CA CYS A 22 -9.17 -6.98 -1.84
C CYS A 22 -8.97 -5.72 -2.67
N GLY A 23 -9.67 -4.66 -2.30
CA GLY A 23 -10.45 -4.04 -3.33
C GLY A 23 -11.60 -4.92 -3.74
N ASP A 24 -12.66 -4.87 -2.95
CA ASP A 24 -13.98 -5.20 -3.47
C ASP A 24 -14.78 -3.90 -3.52
N ASN A 25 -14.24 -2.98 -4.32
CA ASN A 25 -14.83 -1.70 -4.71
C ASN A 25 -14.35 -1.41 -6.15
N GLU A 26 -15.02 -0.47 -6.82
CA GLU A 26 -14.70 -0.10 -8.21
C GLU A 26 -13.45 0.77 -8.36
N ASN A 27 -12.76 1.13 -7.27
CA ASN A 27 -11.60 1.99 -7.33
C ASN A 27 -10.40 1.25 -7.93
N ALA A 28 -9.58 2.01 -8.66
CA ALA A 28 -8.41 1.47 -9.33
C ALA A 28 -7.40 0.89 -8.32
N ILE A 29 -6.97 -0.35 -8.55
CA ILE A 29 -5.83 -0.95 -7.84
C ILE A 29 -4.56 -0.20 -8.25
N ILE A 30 -3.85 0.31 -7.26
CA ILE A 30 -2.54 0.97 -7.39
C ILE A 30 -1.44 -0.10 -7.36
N GLN A 31 -1.44 -0.99 -6.37
CA GLN A 31 -0.53 -2.13 -6.27
C GLN A 31 -1.18 -3.31 -5.53
N GLY A 32 -0.73 -4.53 -5.84
CA GLY A 32 -1.24 -5.78 -5.28
C GLY A 32 -2.14 -6.56 -6.25
N PRO A 33 -2.77 -7.65 -5.79
CA PRO A 33 -2.67 -8.20 -4.45
C PRO A 33 -1.28 -8.78 -4.14
N PHE A 34 -0.80 -8.59 -2.91
CA PHE A 34 0.40 -9.25 -2.38
C PHE A 34 0.00 -10.29 -1.35
N LYS A 35 0.54 -11.52 -1.47
CA LYS A 35 0.28 -12.59 -0.52
C LYS A 35 0.86 -12.26 0.86
N ILE A 36 0.07 -12.47 1.91
CA ILE A 36 0.50 -12.40 3.30
C ILE A 36 0.22 -13.71 4.01
N ASN A 37 1.27 -14.40 4.42
CA ASN A 37 1.17 -15.77 4.94
C ASN A 37 0.65 -15.84 6.37
N ASP A 38 0.57 -14.70 7.08
CA ASP A 38 0.07 -14.66 8.43
C ASP A 38 -1.46 -14.86 8.51
N PHE A 39 -2.17 -14.83 7.37
CA PHE A 39 -3.61 -15.04 7.28
C PHE A 39 -3.93 -16.15 6.28
N HIS A 40 -4.94 -16.97 6.55
CA HIS A 40 -5.37 -18.02 5.64
C HIS A 40 -5.91 -17.40 4.33
N LYS A 41 -5.30 -17.78 3.20
CA LYS A 41 -5.52 -17.14 1.88
C LYS A 41 -5.42 -15.60 1.95
N GLY A 42 -4.50 -15.09 2.76
CA GLY A 42 -4.30 -13.67 2.98
C GLY A 42 -3.71 -12.94 1.79
N ASP A 43 -4.29 -11.81 1.45
CA ASP A 43 -3.83 -10.85 0.45
C ASP A 43 -3.93 -9.42 0.98
N ILE A 44 -2.99 -8.56 0.60
CA ILE A 44 -3.08 -7.12 0.79
C ILE A 44 -3.07 -6.38 -0.55
N CYS A 45 -3.77 -5.26 -0.65
CA CYS A 45 -3.70 -4.40 -1.82
C CYS A 45 -3.81 -2.91 -1.46
N PHE A 46 -3.57 -2.10 -2.47
CA PHE A 46 -3.67 -0.65 -2.39
C PHE A 46 -4.52 -0.15 -3.53
N GLN A 47 -5.48 0.72 -3.25
CA GLN A 47 -6.38 1.29 -4.24
C GLN A 47 -6.46 2.80 -4.09
N SER A 48 -6.83 3.50 -5.15
CA SER A 48 -7.17 4.92 -5.03
C SER A 48 -8.38 5.10 -4.11
N THR A 49 -8.39 6.19 -3.34
CA THR A 49 -9.63 6.68 -2.71
C THR A 49 -10.64 7.11 -3.79
N ILE A 50 -11.91 7.27 -3.42
CA ILE A 50 -13.00 7.68 -4.33
C ILE A 50 -12.70 9.02 -5.00
N ASP A 51 -12.16 9.98 -4.26
CA ASP A 51 -11.76 11.30 -4.78
C ASP A 51 -10.43 11.28 -5.55
N LYS A 52 -9.77 10.12 -5.61
CA LYS A 52 -8.47 9.88 -6.25
C LYS A 52 -7.31 10.68 -5.66
N ARG A 53 -7.45 11.19 -4.45
CA ARG A 53 -6.43 12.01 -3.78
C ARG A 53 -5.58 11.23 -2.78
N GLY A 54 -6.08 10.10 -2.28
CA GLY A 54 -5.40 9.23 -1.34
C GLY A 54 -5.26 7.79 -1.85
N ILE A 55 -4.75 6.95 -0.95
CA ILE A 55 -4.54 5.52 -1.17
C ILE A 55 -5.13 4.74 0.00
N ASP A 56 -6.10 3.89 -0.29
CA ASP A 56 -6.66 2.94 0.66
C ASP A 56 -5.79 1.68 0.70
N PHE A 57 -5.46 1.22 1.90
CA PHE A 57 -4.77 -0.04 2.16
C PHE A 57 -5.77 -1.07 2.66
N PHE A 58 -5.93 -2.18 1.94
CA PHE A 58 -6.83 -3.28 2.32
C PHE A 58 -6.07 -4.57 2.66
N LEU A 59 -6.68 -5.36 3.55
CA LEU A 59 -6.36 -6.75 3.85
C LEU A 59 -7.58 -7.61 3.54
N SER A 60 -7.40 -8.71 2.83
CA SER A 60 -8.43 -9.72 2.61
C SER A 60 -7.92 -11.10 2.98
N PHE A 61 -8.74 -11.91 3.62
CA PHE A 61 -8.39 -13.27 4.07
C PHE A 61 -9.64 -14.12 4.26
N ASP A 62 -9.46 -15.43 4.31
CA ASP A 62 -10.53 -16.40 4.55
C ASP A 62 -10.57 -16.76 6.05
N SER A 63 -11.73 -16.56 6.68
CA SER A 63 -12.03 -16.97 8.05
C SER A 63 -13.25 -17.90 8.04
N ASP A 64 -13.06 -19.16 8.44
CA ASP A 64 -14.12 -20.17 8.48
C ASP A 64 -14.90 -20.34 7.15
N GLY A 65 -14.20 -20.19 6.02
CA GLY A 65 -14.80 -20.29 4.68
C GLY A 65 -15.46 -19.00 4.19
N ILE A 66 -15.41 -17.92 4.99
CA ILE A 66 -15.94 -16.60 4.64
C ILE A 66 -14.78 -15.68 4.26
N GLN A 67 -14.85 -15.08 3.08
CA GLN A 67 -13.91 -14.04 2.68
C GLN A 67 -14.17 -12.76 3.48
N ILE A 68 -13.19 -12.35 4.26
CA ILE A 68 -13.16 -11.09 5.00
C ILE A 68 -12.35 -10.08 4.19
N ASN A 69 -12.81 -8.83 4.15
CA ASN A 69 -12.10 -7.70 3.53
C ASN A 69 -12.16 -6.51 4.50
N LYS A 70 -10.99 -5.95 4.84
CA LYS A 70 -10.85 -4.87 5.82
C LYS A 70 -9.97 -3.77 5.25
N LYS A 71 -10.43 -2.53 5.34
CA LYS A 71 -9.55 -1.37 5.19
C LYS A 71 -8.68 -1.26 6.44
N ILE A 72 -7.37 -1.28 6.25
CA ILE A 72 -6.36 -1.22 7.30
C ILE A 72 -5.95 0.21 7.57
N ASP A 73 -5.73 1.01 6.52
CA ASP A 73 -5.34 2.41 6.65
C ASP A 73 -5.74 3.21 5.41
N GLU A 74 -5.62 4.53 5.50
CA GLU A 74 -5.73 5.46 4.37
C GLU A 74 -4.55 6.43 4.38
N TYR A 75 -3.89 6.57 3.24
CA TYR A 75 -2.82 7.54 3.06
C TYR A 75 -3.36 8.73 2.30
N HIS A 76 -3.51 9.84 3.00
CA HIS A 76 -4.17 11.01 2.46
C HIS A 76 -3.24 11.88 1.60
N TYR A 77 -3.88 12.67 0.76
CA TYR A 77 -3.30 13.88 0.20
C TYR A 77 -2.89 14.82 1.33
N SER A 78 -1.70 15.40 1.23
CA SER A 78 -1.21 16.42 2.17
C SER A 78 -0.94 17.71 1.40
N ASP A 79 0.33 18.09 1.22
CA ASP A 79 0.71 19.21 0.34
C ASP A 79 0.75 18.81 -1.15
N GLY A 80 0.69 17.51 -1.41
CA GLY A 80 0.67 16.91 -2.73
C GLY A 80 0.02 15.53 -2.74
N PRO A 81 -0.14 14.91 -3.93
CA PRO A 81 -0.65 13.55 -4.03
C PRO A 81 0.37 12.55 -3.47
N VAL A 82 -0.12 11.62 -2.66
CA VAL A 82 0.71 10.51 -2.15
C VAL A 82 1.01 9.51 -3.27
N LYS A 83 2.23 8.99 -3.28
CA LYS A 83 2.67 7.91 -4.16
C LYS A 83 3.12 6.71 -3.34
N LEU A 84 2.55 5.55 -3.65
CA LEU A 84 3.00 4.28 -3.11
C LEU A 84 4.28 3.84 -3.84
N MET A 85 5.41 3.94 -3.14
CA MET A 85 6.73 3.68 -3.71
C MET A 85 7.11 2.21 -3.63
N SER A 86 6.84 1.56 -2.49
CA SER A 86 7.19 0.16 -2.29
C SER A 86 6.33 -0.48 -1.21
N VAL A 87 6.07 -1.77 -1.39
CA VAL A 87 5.47 -2.66 -0.39
C VAL A 87 6.38 -3.86 -0.28
N PHE A 88 6.77 -4.23 0.94
CA PHE A 88 7.59 -5.42 1.16
C PHE A 88 7.41 -5.98 2.56
N PHE A 89 7.77 -7.25 2.71
CA PHE A 89 7.73 -7.93 4.00
C PHE A 89 9.17 -8.07 4.54
N HIS A 90 9.36 -7.78 5.83
CA HIS A 90 10.67 -7.94 6.48
C HIS A 90 10.50 -8.17 7.99
N PRO A 91 11.31 -9.02 8.63
CA PRO A 91 11.21 -9.25 10.06
C PRO A 91 11.81 -8.10 10.89
N VAL A 92 11.19 -7.83 12.03
CA VAL A 92 11.68 -6.98 13.13
C VAL A 92 11.61 -7.84 14.39
N ARG A 93 12.75 -8.08 15.05
CA ARG A 93 12.83 -8.94 16.26
C ARG A 93 12.11 -10.30 16.09
N GLY A 94 12.28 -10.93 14.93
CA GLY A 94 11.68 -12.22 14.60
C GLY A 94 10.20 -12.19 14.19
N LYS A 95 9.51 -11.04 14.23
CA LYS A 95 8.13 -10.89 13.74
C LYS A 95 8.11 -10.26 12.35
N THR A 96 7.47 -10.90 11.38
CA THR A 96 7.27 -10.34 10.05
C THR A 96 6.41 -9.09 10.11
N HIS A 97 6.85 -8.03 9.45
CA HIS A 97 6.10 -6.80 9.27
C HIS A 97 5.86 -6.54 7.79
N THR A 98 4.72 -5.93 7.48
CA THR A 98 4.41 -5.34 6.18
C THR A 98 4.90 -3.89 6.19
N PHE A 99 5.90 -3.58 5.38
CA PHE A 99 6.43 -2.24 5.21
C PHE A 99 5.89 -1.58 3.96
N ILE A 100 5.59 -0.30 4.09
CA ILE A 100 5.01 0.54 3.04
C ILE A 100 5.84 1.82 2.99
N ILE A 101 6.38 2.13 1.82
CA ILE A 101 7.10 3.39 1.58
C ILE A 101 6.19 4.30 0.76
N LEU A 102 5.91 5.47 1.30
CA LEU A 102 5.11 6.51 0.66
C LEU A 102 5.98 7.72 0.34
N ARG A 103 5.55 8.48 -0.66
CA ARG A 103 6.20 9.72 -1.05
C ARG A 103 5.18 10.77 -1.46
N TRP A 104 5.31 11.98 -0.93
CA TRP A 104 4.58 13.17 -1.36
C TRP A 104 5.50 14.06 -2.17
N GLU A 105 4.93 14.72 -3.18
CA GLU A 105 5.58 15.85 -3.83
C GLU A 105 5.35 17.08 -2.96
N VAL A 106 6.43 17.78 -2.65
CA VAL A 106 6.41 18.97 -1.81
C VAL A 106 7.01 20.08 -2.65
N ASN A 107 6.37 21.25 -2.65
CA ASN A 107 6.83 22.41 -3.39
C ASN A 107 6.79 23.61 -2.43
N TYR A 108 7.74 23.65 -1.50
CA TYR A 108 7.98 24.85 -0.72
C TYR A 108 8.97 25.73 -1.48
N ASP A 109 8.64 27.01 -1.65
CA ASP A 109 9.48 28.01 -2.30
C ASP A 109 10.57 28.55 -1.33
N ASP A 110 11.28 27.65 -0.67
CA ASP A 110 12.32 27.96 0.31
C ASP A 110 13.69 27.38 -0.14
N GLU A 111 14.79 27.95 0.36
CA GLU A 111 16.13 27.34 0.30
C GLU A 111 16.42 26.64 1.65
N PRO A 112 16.69 25.32 1.67
CA PRO A 112 16.85 24.43 0.51
C PRO A 112 15.51 24.04 -0.13
N LEU A 113 15.51 23.76 -1.44
CA LEU A 113 14.32 23.34 -2.17
C LEU A 113 13.90 21.93 -1.73
N TYR A 114 12.74 21.81 -1.11
CA TYR A 114 12.14 20.52 -0.74
C TYR A 114 11.44 19.94 -1.97
N GLN A 115 11.84 18.73 -2.40
CA GLN A 115 11.23 18.07 -3.58
C GLN A 115 10.21 17.01 -3.18
N TYR A 116 10.62 16.13 -2.26
CA TYR A 116 9.82 15.00 -1.84
C TYR A 116 9.92 14.82 -0.34
N TYR A 117 8.80 14.45 0.26
CA TYR A 117 8.75 13.95 1.62
C TYR A 117 8.42 12.46 1.58
N TYR A 118 9.13 11.67 2.36
CA TYR A 118 8.94 10.23 2.45
C TYR A 118 8.43 9.87 3.84
N GLU A 119 7.57 8.87 3.91
CA GLU A 119 7.21 8.19 5.16
C GLU A 119 7.23 6.69 4.95
N ILE A 120 7.61 5.97 5.99
CA ILE A 120 7.66 4.52 6.03
C ILE A 120 6.72 4.06 7.13
N TYR A 121 5.72 3.28 6.75
CA TYR A 121 4.81 2.64 7.68
C TYR A 121 5.16 1.16 7.80
N ALA A 122 5.08 0.64 9.03
CA ALA A 122 5.22 -0.77 9.31
C ALA A 122 3.97 -1.29 10.00
N TYR A 123 3.45 -2.41 9.54
CA TYR A 123 2.29 -3.07 10.14
C TYR A 123 2.67 -4.47 10.59
N GLU A 124 2.15 -4.88 11.74
CA GLU A 124 2.25 -6.25 12.24
C GLU A 124 0.86 -6.87 12.39
N LYS A 125 0.79 -8.19 12.35
CA LYS A 125 -0.46 -8.91 12.61
C LYS A 125 -0.86 -8.75 14.08
N ASP A 126 -2.10 -8.35 14.30
CA ASP A 126 -2.81 -8.48 15.56
C ASP A 126 -4.17 -9.16 15.32
N LYS A 127 -4.30 -10.39 15.85
CA LYS A 127 -5.49 -11.25 15.65
C LYS A 127 -5.85 -11.36 14.17
N ASP A 128 -7.02 -10.84 13.79
CA ASP A 128 -7.59 -10.90 12.45
C ASP A 128 -7.43 -9.56 11.70
N SER A 129 -6.37 -8.80 12.01
CA SER A 129 -6.06 -7.53 11.37
C SER A 129 -4.56 -7.28 11.29
N LEU A 130 -4.19 -6.29 10.49
CA LEU A 130 -2.90 -5.61 10.57
C LEU A 130 -3.07 -4.33 11.41
N VAL A 131 -2.11 -4.05 12.28
CA VAL A 131 -2.04 -2.84 13.09
C VAL A 131 -0.69 -2.15 12.89
N LYS A 132 -0.67 -0.82 13.00
CA LYS A 132 0.56 -0.03 12.86
C LYS A 132 1.52 -0.42 13.98
N SER A 133 2.69 -0.92 13.60
CA SER A 133 3.75 -1.32 14.52
C SER A 133 4.46 -0.09 15.08
N LYS A 134 4.91 -0.20 16.33
CA LYS A 134 5.64 0.86 17.04
C LYS A 134 6.91 1.32 16.30
N ILE A 135 7.53 0.46 15.49
CA ILE A 135 8.71 0.86 14.69
C ILE A 135 8.40 1.98 13.68
N THR A 136 7.12 2.17 13.33
CA THR A 136 6.68 3.30 12.50
C THR A 136 7.01 4.66 13.14
N GLU A 137 7.16 4.71 14.47
CA GLU A 137 7.52 5.92 15.22
C GLU A 137 9.04 6.21 15.18
N ASP A 138 9.86 5.40 14.50
CA ASP A 138 11.29 5.67 14.36
C ASP A 138 11.49 7.03 13.63
N PRO A 139 12.25 7.98 14.21
CA PRO A 139 12.47 9.29 13.59
C PRO A 139 13.18 9.21 12.23
N MET A 140 13.85 8.10 11.92
CA MET A 140 14.45 7.85 10.60
C MET A 140 13.44 7.37 9.57
N PHE A 141 12.19 7.07 9.93
CA PHE A 141 11.16 6.57 9.01
C PHE A 141 10.44 7.65 8.23
N SER A 142 10.71 8.92 8.51
CA SER A 142 10.30 10.02 7.65
C SER A 142 11.45 10.97 7.34
N GLY A 143 11.31 11.71 6.25
CA GLY A 143 12.28 12.73 5.90
C GLY A 143 12.18 13.25 4.48
N TYR A 144 12.87 14.37 4.26
CA TYR A 144 12.86 15.07 2.99
C TYR A 144 14.01 14.66 2.07
N GLN A 145 13.74 14.69 0.78
CA GLN A 145 14.74 14.88 -0.25
C GLN A 145 14.77 16.37 -0.63
N ILE A 146 15.94 16.97 -0.54
CA ILE A 146 16.15 18.41 -0.76
C ILE A 146 17.19 18.67 -1.84
N ILE A 147 17.16 19.86 -2.43
CA ILE A 147 18.28 20.47 -3.16
C ILE A 147 18.76 21.68 -2.36
N GLU A 148 20.01 21.66 -1.94
CA GLU A 148 20.64 22.77 -1.22
C GLU A 148 21.84 23.26 -2.04
N SER A 149 21.85 24.54 -2.43
CA SER A 149 22.92 25.12 -3.26
C SER A 149 23.23 24.30 -4.53
N GLY A 150 22.20 23.78 -5.20
CA GLY A 150 22.32 22.93 -6.39
C GLY A 150 22.69 21.47 -6.11
N VAL A 151 22.99 21.10 -4.87
CA VAL A 151 23.35 19.73 -4.48
C VAL A 151 22.11 18.98 -3.98
N LYS A 152 21.74 17.91 -4.69
CA LYS A 152 20.63 17.03 -4.31
C LYS A 152 21.03 16.11 -3.16
N ARG A 153 20.39 16.29 -1.99
CA ARG A 153 20.49 15.36 -0.86
C ARG A 153 19.27 14.46 -0.83
N ARG A 154 19.50 13.16 -1.01
CA ARG A 154 18.44 12.13 -0.98
C ARG A 154 18.10 11.77 0.46
N TYR A 155 16.82 11.49 0.68
CA TYR A 155 16.39 10.83 1.91
C TYR A 155 17.08 9.46 2.05
N ALA A 156 17.55 9.17 3.26
CA ALA A 156 18.41 8.01 3.52
C ALA A 156 17.69 6.67 3.30
N LEU A 157 16.39 6.60 3.57
CA LEU A 157 15.59 5.38 3.49
C LEU A 157 14.59 5.38 2.31
N ASP A 158 14.98 5.98 1.18
CA ASP A 158 14.13 6.19 -0.01
C ASP A 158 13.69 4.93 -0.78
N ASN A 159 14.11 3.72 -0.37
CA ASN A 159 13.74 2.47 -1.04
C ASN A 159 13.81 1.25 -0.10
N ALA A 160 13.16 0.16 -0.52
CA ALA A 160 13.03 -1.06 0.26
C ALA A 160 14.37 -1.67 0.70
N GLN A 161 15.40 -1.68 -0.15
CA GLN A 161 16.70 -2.26 0.21
C GLN A 161 17.37 -1.48 1.35
N LYS A 162 17.31 -0.15 1.30
CA LYS A 162 17.86 0.71 2.35
C LYS A 162 17.09 0.55 3.66
N VAL A 163 15.76 0.48 3.61
CA VAL A 163 14.93 0.21 4.80
C VAL A 163 15.26 -1.15 5.41
N LYS A 164 15.31 -2.22 4.61
CA LYS A 164 15.68 -3.57 5.08
C LYS A 164 17.05 -3.58 5.75
N SER A 165 18.04 -2.91 5.14
CA SER A 165 19.40 -2.81 5.69
C SER A 165 19.43 -2.03 7.01
N TYR A 166 18.63 -0.97 7.12
CA TYR A 166 18.49 -0.21 8.35
C TYR A 166 17.83 -1.01 9.48
N ILE A 167 16.76 -1.74 9.17
CA ILE A 167 16.09 -2.65 10.13
C ILE A 167 17.07 -3.72 10.59
N ASP A 168 17.78 -4.35 9.66
CA ASP A 168 18.76 -5.39 9.96
C ASP A 168 19.89 -4.93 10.88
N LYS A 169 20.25 -3.65 10.83
CA LYS A 169 21.30 -3.07 11.65
C LYS A 169 20.82 -2.68 13.05
N ASN A 170 19.59 -2.20 13.18
CA ASN A 170 19.12 -1.52 14.40
C ASN A 170 18.03 -2.28 15.17
N TYR A 171 17.37 -3.25 14.53
CA TYR A 171 16.14 -3.88 15.03
C TYR A 171 16.10 -5.40 14.86
N LYS A 172 17.17 -6.01 14.35
CA LYS A 172 17.31 -7.47 14.34
C LYS A 172 17.42 -8.03 15.76
#